data_AF-A0A0K8QZ12-F1
#
_entry.id   AF-A0A0K8QZ12-F1
#
_cell.length_a   1.000
_cell.length_b   1.000
_cell.length_c   1.000
_cell.angle_alpha   90.00
_cell.angle_beta   90.00
_cell.angle_gamma   90.00
#
_symmetry.space_group_name_H-M   'P 1'
#
loop_
_entity.id
_entity.type
_entity.pdbx_description
1 polymer ?
#
loop_
_entity_poly.entity_id
_entity_poly.type
_entity_poly.pdbx_seq_one_letter_code
_entity_poly.pdbx_strand_id
1 'polypeptide(L)' 'MTNEEIIKVVKARKEILAINQETLAELSEVGIATLKRFESGKGNITLNNLQKIIDVLGLEISLEIKNMDK' A
#
# COMPACT_ATOMS: atom_id res chain seq x y z
N MET A 1 -8.21 -9.73 -5.06
CA MET A 1 -6.94 -9.00 -5.16
C MET A 1 -5.81 -9.81 -4.56
N THR A 2 -4.70 -9.94 -5.27
CA THR A 2 -3.43 -10.50 -4.78
C THR A 2 -2.54 -9.39 -4.21
N ASN A 3 -1.50 -9.77 -3.48
CA ASN A 3 -0.51 -8.81 -2.95
C ASN A 3 0.17 -7.99 -4.06
N GLU A 4 0.40 -8.58 -5.23
CA GLU A 4 1.02 -7.87 -6.36
C GLU A 4 0.10 -6.80 -6.94
N GLU A 5 -1.21 -7.05 -6.98
CA GLU A 5 -2.21 -6.08 -7.44
C GLU A 5 -2.27 -4.87 -6.48
N ILE A 6 -2.23 -5.12 -5.16
CA ILE A 6 -2.16 -4.05 -4.16
C ILE A 6 -0.93 -3.18 -4.38
N ILE A 7 0.25 -3.80 -4.56
CA ILE A 7 1.50 -3.06 -4.79
C ILE A 7 1.41 -2.21 -6.06
N LYS A 8 0.82 -2.73 -7.14
CA LYS A 8 0.62 -1.98 -8.39
C LYS A 8 -0.29 -0.77 -8.19
N VAL A 9 -1.42 -0.93 -7.51
CA VAL A 9 -2.36 0.17 -7.22
C VAL A 9 -1.67 1.25 -6.39
N VAL A 10 -0.96 0.87 -5.33
CA VAL A 10 -0.23 1.82 -4.47
C VAL A 10 0.84 2.59 -5.25
N LYS A 11 1.63 1.90 -6.08
CA LYS A 11 2.65 2.54 -6.93
C LYS A 11 2.03 3.51 -7.94
N ALA A 12 1.02 3.06 -8.67
CA ALA A 12 0.35 3.90 -9.67
C ALA A 12 -0.26 5.15 -9.01
N ARG A 13 -0.87 5.00 -7.84
CA ARG A 13 -1.43 6.13 -7.10
C ARG A 13 -0.36 7.11 -6.64
N LYS A 14 0.77 6.61 -6.14
CA LYS A 14 1.93 7.42 -5.75
C LYS A 14 2.49 8.22 -6.94
N GLU A 15 2.58 7.60 -8.11
CA GLU A 15 3.02 8.26 -9.35
C GLU A 15 2.05 9.37 -9.78
N ILE A 16 0.73 9.13 -9.70
CA ILE A 16 -0.31 10.13 -9.98
C ILE A 16 -0.20 11.34 -9.05
N LEU A 17 0.08 11.11 -7.77
CA LEU A 17 0.24 12.18 -6.77
C LEU A 17 1.62 12.85 -6.81
N ALA A 18 2.54 12.37 -7.65
CA ALA A 18 3.92 12.83 -7.74
C ALA A 18 4.68 12.82 -6.39
N ILE A 19 4.35 11.86 -5.51
CA ILE A 19 4.97 11.71 -4.19
C ILE A 19 6.17 10.76 -4.31
N ASN A 20 7.32 11.12 -3.75
CA ASN A 20 8.48 10.23 -3.72
C ASN A 20 8.41 9.24 -2.53
N GLN A 21 9.28 8.23 -2.51
CA GLN A 21 9.27 7.22 -1.44
C GLN A 21 9.59 7.79 -0.04
N GLU A 22 10.43 8.82 0.04
CA GLU A 22 10.84 9.41 1.32
C GLU A 22 9.69 10.18 1.95
N THR A 23 9.03 11.03 1.16
CA THR A 23 7.83 11.76 1.57
C THR A 23 6.69 10.82 1.94
N LEU A 24 6.46 9.75 1.18
CA LEU A 24 5.42 8.77 1.53
C LEU A 24 5.74 8.06 2.85
N ALA A 25 7.00 7.68 3.07
CA ALA A 25 7.44 7.05 4.31
C ALA A 25 7.27 8.00 5.52
N GLU A 26 7.62 9.27 5.35
CA GLU A 26 7.47 10.30 6.37
C GLU A 26 5.99 10.55 6.71
N LEU A 27 5.16 10.82 5.70
CA LEU A 27 3.73 11.12 5.88
C LEU A 27 2.95 9.93 6.44
N SER A 28 3.33 8.70 6.08
CA SER A 28 2.69 7.49 6.60
C SER A 28 3.27 7.03 7.94
N GLU A 29 4.31 7.69 8.47
CA GLU A 29 5.06 7.24 9.64
C GLU A 29 5.54 5.77 9.54
N VAL A 30 5.80 5.31 8.31
CA VAL A 30 6.30 3.96 8.03
C VAL A 30 7.77 4.08 7.65
N GLY A 31 8.64 3.32 8.33
CA GLY A 31 10.06 3.31 8.02
C GLY A 31 10.33 3.03 6.53
N ILE A 32 11.21 3.82 5.91
CA ILE A 32 11.48 3.76 4.47
C ILE A 32 11.94 2.37 3.98
N ALA A 33 12.66 1.63 4.82
CA ALA A 33 13.06 0.25 4.54
C ALA A 33 11.84 -0.67 4.38
N THR A 34 10.80 -0.47 5.20
CA THR A 34 9.54 -1.22 5.13
C THR A 34 8.78 -0.89 3.85
N LEU A 35 8.67 0.40 3.50
CA LEU A 35 8.02 0.83 2.25
C LEU A 35 8.73 0.26 1.01
N LYS A 36 10.07 0.31 0.96
CA LYS A 36 10.88 -0.27 -0.13
C LYS A 36 10.71 -1.79 -0.24
N ARG A 37 10.64 -2.50 0.89
CA ARG A 37 10.40 -3.95 0.91
C ARG A 37 9.00 -4.32 0.44
N PHE A 38 8.00 -3.52 0.82
CA PHE A 38 6.64 -3.66 0.31
C PHE A 38 6.59 -3.45 -1.20
N GLU A 39 7.11 -2.33 -1.71
CA GLU A 39 7.08 -2.01 -3.14
C GLU A 39 7.89 -3.00 -4.00
N SER A 40 8.88 -3.67 -3.44
CA SER A 40 9.65 -4.71 -4.14
C SER A 40 9.00 -6.11 -4.08
N GLY A 41 7.87 -6.27 -3.37
CA GLY A 41 7.20 -7.58 -3.19
C GLY A 41 7.97 -8.56 -2.29
N LYS A 42 9.09 -8.14 -1.70
CA LYS A 42 10.00 -8.98 -0.89
C LYS A 42 9.78 -8.84 0.62
N GLY A 43 8.72 -8.15 1.03
CA GLY A 43 8.44 -7.89 2.44
C GLY A 43 6.99 -8.07 2.80
N ASN A 44 6.74 -8.94 3.78
CA ASN A 44 5.45 -8.96 4.44
C ASN A 44 5.32 -7.69 5.29
N ILE A 45 4.25 -6.95 5.05
CA ILE A 45 3.90 -5.70 5.73
C ILE A 45 2.65 -5.98 6.57
N THR A 46 2.59 -5.41 7.78
CA THR A 46 1.39 -5.51 8.61
C THR A 46 0.26 -4.69 8.00
N LEU A 47 -0.99 -5.11 8.22
CA LEU A 47 -2.17 -4.36 7.76
C LEU A 47 -2.15 -2.93 8.28
N ASN A 48 -1.70 -2.71 9.52
CA ASN A 48 -1.58 -1.37 10.10
C ASN A 48 -0.65 -0.45 9.29
N ASN A 49 0.52 -0.94 8.89
CA ASN A 49 1.44 -0.15 8.08
C ASN A 49 0.90 0.06 6.67
N LEU A 50 0.20 -0.92 6.10
CA LEU A 50 -0.44 -0.76 4.80
C LEU A 50 -1.52 0.32 4.88
N GLN A 51 -2.36 0.29 5.93
CA GLN A 51 -3.41 1.29 6.17
C GLN A 51 -2.84 2.70 6.23
N LYS A 52 -1.74 2.90 6.97
CA LYS A 52 -1.05 4.20 7.03
C LYS A 52 -0.56 4.70 5.66
N ILE A 53 -0.02 3.81 4.83
CA ILE A 53 0.46 4.16 3.48
C ILE A 53 -0.70 4.54 2.57
N ILE A 54 -1.77 3.73 2.54
CA ILE A 54 -2.90 3.97 1.64
C ILE A 54 -3.70 5.21 2.04
N ASP A 55 -3.79 5.52 3.34
CA ASP A 55 -4.48 6.70 3.84
C ASP A 55 -3.84 7.99 3.31
N VAL A 56 -2.51 8.10 3.35
CA VAL A 56 -1.75 9.20 2.74
C VAL A 56 -1.99 9.32 1.24
N LEU A 57 -2.22 8.20 0.55
CA LEU A 57 -2.48 8.16 -0.88
C LEU A 57 -3.96 8.38 -1.25
N GLY A 58 -4.82 8.59 -0.24
CA GLY A 58 -6.28 8.71 -0.41
C GLY A 58 -6.92 7.43 -0.95
N LEU A 59 -6.44 6.28 -0.47
CA LEU A 59 -6.91 4.95 -0.82
C LEU A 59 -7.48 4.27 0.43
N GLU A 60 -8.48 3.42 0.23
CA GLU A 60 -9.08 2.60 1.29
C GLU A 60 -9.01 1.11 0.94
N ILE A 61 -9.02 0.26 1.98
CA ILE A 61 -9.20 -1.19 1.84
C ILE A 61 -10.59 -1.52 2.35
N SER A 62 -11.40 -2.16 1.52
CA SER A 62 -12.69 -2.72 1.90
C SER A 62 -12.60 -4.24 2.09
N LEU A 63 -13.39 -4.75 3.03
CA LEU A 63 -13.59 -6.18 3.24
C LEU A 63 -15.04 -6.50 2.90
N GLU A 64 -15.23 -7.49 2.03
CA GLU A 64 -16.54 -7.96 1.62
C GLU A 64 -16.67 -9.44 1.95
N ILE A 65 -17.89 -9.88 2.27
CA ILE A 65 -18.16 -11.31 2.44
C ILE A 65 -17.87 -11.97 1.10
N LYS A 66 -16.97 -12.97 1.13
CA LYS A 66 -16.62 -13.72 -0.06
C LYS A 66 -17.89 -14.29 -0.67
N ASN A 67 -18.18 -13.89 -1.91
CA ASN A 67 -19.29 -14.49 -2.62
C ASN A 67 -18.97 -15.97 -2.86
N MET A 68 -19.78 -16.85 -2.25
CA MET A 68 -19.62 -18.30 -2.32
C MET A 68 -20.41 -18.90 -3.48
N ASP A 69 -21.16 -18.08 -4.22
CA ASP A 69 -21.89 -18.54 -5.39
C ASP A 69 -20.89 -18.93 -6.49
N LYS A 70 -20.75 -20.24 -6.64
CA LYS A 70 -20.14 -20.94 -7.76
C LYS A 70 -21.20 -21.78 -8.46
#